data_AF-A0A8S1YA48-F1
#
_entry.id   AF-A0A8S1YA48-F1
#
_cell.length_a   1.000
_cell.length_b   1.000
_cell.length_c   1.000
_cell.angle_alpha   90.00
_cell.angle_beta   90.00
_cell.angle_gamma   90.00
#
_symmetry.space_group_name_H-M   'P 1'
#
loop_
_entity.id
_entity.type
_entity.pdbx_description
1 polymer ?
#
loop_
_entity_poly.entity_id
_entity_poly.type
_entity_poly.pdbx_seq_one_letter_code
_entity_poly.pdbx_strand_id
1 'polypeptide(L)'
;MSITQSFEESLTLLNKNNESCDTPISSQRRINWKVEMRKMVLTKLPIKKPSPRLCESSKSKNIPKNISKVITQQILRGYYNHLIRCNPKTFYSFIKKNKNIQNLTTLLKLIKPHKNQDVNSLHECFRNICWYFLKKQYVGYVFNSKIKDPQWHLQYRNALLKICREF
;
A
#
# COMPACT_ATOMS: atom_id res chain seq x y z
N MET A 1 -23.89 14.56 -59.86
CA MET A 1 -23.74 16.00 -60.14
C MET A 1 -24.26 16.74 -58.92
N SER A 2 -23.64 17.75 -58.32
CA SER A 2 -22.28 18.26 -58.27
C SER A 2 -22.23 19.09 -56.98
N ILE A 3 -21.11 19.01 -56.28
CA ILE A 3 -20.72 19.88 -55.16
C ILE A 3 -20.53 21.30 -55.71
N THR A 4 -20.68 22.34 -54.86
CA THR A 4 -20.21 23.75 -55.01
C THR A 4 -21.24 24.89 -55.20
N GLN A 5 -22.29 25.02 -54.38
CA GLN A 5 -23.14 26.24 -54.40
C GLN A 5 -23.69 26.74 -53.05
N SER A 6 -23.00 26.51 -51.92
CA SER A 6 -23.54 26.85 -50.57
C SER A 6 -22.63 27.77 -49.72
N PHE A 7 -21.72 28.53 -50.32
CA PHE A 7 -20.75 29.33 -49.54
C PHE A 7 -20.78 30.85 -49.81
N GLU A 8 -21.59 31.33 -50.76
CA GLU A 8 -21.58 32.75 -51.18
C GLU A 8 -22.63 33.64 -50.50
N GLU A 9 -23.62 33.09 -49.79
CA GLU A 9 -24.73 33.90 -49.23
C GLU A 9 -24.49 34.49 -47.83
N SER A 10 -23.37 34.18 -47.16
CA SER A 10 -23.11 34.70 -45.81
C SER A 10 -22.15 35.89 -45.75
N LEU A 11 -21.63 36.36 -46.90
CA LEU A 11 -20.58 37.39 -46.95
C LEU A 11 -21.09 38.84 -47.14
N THR A 12 -22.40 39.05 -47.29
CA THR A 12 -22.96 40.35 -47.71
C THR A 12 -23.65 41.17 -46.61
N LEU A 13 -23.66 40.71 -45.35
CA LEU A 13 -24.45 41.33 -44.28
C LEU A 13 -23.67 42.04 -43.16
N LEU A 14 -22.44 42.49 -43.41
CA LEU A 14 -21.70 43.30 -42.42
C LEU A 14 -20.84 44.40 -43.05
N ASN A 15 -21.32 44.97 -44.16
CA ASN A 15 -20.73 46.15 -44.78
C ASN A 15 -21.66 47.35 -44.61
N LYS A 16 -21.64 47.94 -43.42
CA LYS A 16 -22.12 49.30 -43.11
C LYS A 16 -21.56 49.67 -41.75
N ASN A 17 -20.48 50.46 -41.76
CA ASN A 17 -20.14 51.52 -40.80
C ASN A 17 -18.67 51.92 -41.02
N ASN A 18 -18.45 52.76 -42.03
CA ASN A 18 -17.26 53.61 -42.10
C ASN A 18 -17.60 54.92 -41.40
N GLU A 19 -16.99 55.20 -40.25
CA GLU A 19 -16.64 56.57 -39.87
C GLU A 19 -15.26 56.58 -39.20
N SER A 20 -14.57 57.68 -39.48
CA SER A 20 -13.15 57.97 -39.38
C SER A 20 -12.57 57.94 -37.97
N CYS A 21 -11.30 57.57 -37.85
CA CYS A 21 -10.31 58.24 -37.00
C CYS A 21 -8.89 57.83 -37.43
N ASP A 22 -8.12 58.80 -37.90
CA ASP A 22 -6.71 58.70 -38.25
C ASP A 22 -5.86 58.09 -37.11
N THR A 23 -5.02 57.10 -37.44
CA THR A 23 -3.84 56.77 -36.64
C THR A 23 -2.76 56.13 -37.53
N PRO A 24 -1.47 56.47 -37.35
CA PRO A 24 -0.45 56.26 -38.35
C PRO A 24 0.03 54.81 -38.40
N ILE A 25 0.38 54.38 -39.61
CA ILE A 25 1.20 53.21 -39.91
C ILE A 25 2.48 53.27 -39.06
N SER A 26 2.58 52.40 -38.05
CA SER A 26 3.90 51.98 -37.57
C SER A 26 3.84 50.57 -36.97
N SER A 27 4.77 49.75 -37.46
CA SER A 27 5.21 48.47 -36.88
C SER A 27 4.22 47.29 -36.90
N GLN A 28 4.14 46.63 -38.06
CA GLN A 28 3.87 45.18 -38.09
C GLN A 28 4.95 44.47 -37.25
N ARG A 29 4.66 44.22 -35.97
CA ARG A 29 5.44 43.28 -35.16
C ARG A 29 5.26 41.90 -35.81
N ARG A 30 6.27 41.44 -36.56
CA ARG A 30 6.41 40.03 -36.93
C ARG A 30 6.39 39.20 -35.65
N ILE A 31 5.25 38.62 -35.32
CA ILE A 31 5.14 37.65 -34.25
C ILE A 31 5.99 36.46 -34.70
N ASN A 32 7.13 36.27 -34.04
CA ASN A 32 8.02 35.16 -34.32
C ASN A 32 7.30 33.88 -33.93
N TRP A 33 6.92 33.06 -34.91
CA TRP A 33 6.20 31.80 -34.71
C TRP A 33 6.88 30.88 -33.69
N LYS A 34 8.21 30.98 -33.51
CA LYS A 34 8.94 30.24 -32.47
C LYS A 34 8.56 30.68 -31.05
N VAL A 35 8.22 31.96 -30.83
CA VAL A 35 7.76 32.50 -29.54
C VAL A 35 6.35 32.00 -29.25
N GLU A 36 5.48 31.96 -30.25
CA GLU A 36 4.12 31.44 -30.12
C GLU A 36 4.11 29.93 -29.80
N MET A 37 4.97 29.16 -30.48
CA MET A 37 5.15 27.73 -30.20
C MET A 37 5.71 27.49 -28.79
N ARG A 38 6.59 28.35 -28.26
CA ARG A 38 7.07 28.25 -26.87
C ARG A 38 5.97 28.56 -25.84
N LYS A 39 5.03 29.46 -26.15
CA LYS A 39 3.86 29.72 -25.30
C LYS A 39 2.87 28.55 -25.30
N MET A 40 2.67 27.89 -26.45
CA MET A 40 1.84 26.68 -26.54
C MET A 40 2.46 25.48 -25.79
N VAL A 41 3.79 25.39 -25.71
CA VAL A 41 4.49 24.35 -24.93
C VAL A 41 4.40 24.61 -23.40
N LEU A 42 3.93 25.78 -22.96
CA LEU A 42 3.73 26.12 -21.55
C LEU A 42 2.32 25.86 -21.02
N THR A 43 1.40 25.31 -21.81
CA THR A 43 0.27 24.61 -21.20
C THR A 43 0.83 23.33 -20.62
N LYS A 44 1.26 23.40 -19.36
CA LYS A 44 1.52 22.22 -18.53
C LYS A 44 0.26 21.37 -18.63
N LEU A 45 0.27 20.37 -19.52
CA LEU A 45 -0.69 19.29 -19.48
C LEU A 45 -0.72 18.90 -18.00
N PRO A 46 -1.89 18.91 -17.34
CA PRO A 46 -1.94 18.51 -15.94
C PRO A 46 -1.23 17.18 -15.89
N ILE A 47 -0.09 17.14 -15.18
CA ILE A 47 0.65 15.90 -15.01
C ILE A 47 -0.39 14.96 -14.47
N LYS A 48 -0.85 14.02 -15.32
CA LYS A 48 -1.71 12.94 -14.85
C LYS A 48 -0.82 12.25 -13.85
N LYS A 49 -0.99 12.60 -12.57
CA LYS A 49 -0.39 11.86 -11.48
C LYS A 49 -0.77 10.42 -11.81
N PRO A 50 0.22 9.51 -11.98
CA PRO A 50 -0.11 8.14 -12.28
C PRO A 50 -1.19 7.74 -11.29
N SER A 51 -2.32 7.22 -11.78
CA SER A 51 -3.38 6.68 -10.94
C SER A 51 -2.69 5.93 -9.80
N PRO A 52 -2.95 6.25 -8.52
CA PRO A 52 -2.19 5.69 -7.42
C PRO A 52 -2.15 4.18 -7.61
N ARG A 53 -0.95 3.62 -7.87
CA ARG A 53 -0.79 2.17 -7.98
C ARG A 53 -1.43 1.61 -6.73
N LEU A 54 -2.40 0.71 -6.88
CA LEU A 54 -3.20 0.08 -5.82
C LEU A 54 -2.51 0.18 -4.44
N CYS A 55 -2.79 1.29 -3.75
CA CYS A 55 -2.27 1.74 -2.45
C CYS A 55 -0.83 1.33 -2.10
N GLU A 56 0.10 2.29 -2.11
CA GLU A 56 1.17 2.27 -1.11
C GLU A 56 0.52 2.24 0.29
N SER A 57 0.56 1.08 0.93
CA SER A 57 0.05 0.91 2.29
C SER A 57 0.71 1.92 3.24
N SER A 58 -0.10 2.68 3.95
CA SER A 58 0.33 3.53 5.08
C SER A 58 0.66 2.75 6.36
N LYS A 59 0.43 1.43 6.36
CA LYS A 59 0.58 0.61 7.57
C LYS A 59 2.04 0.24 7.85
N SER A 60 2.32 0.06 9.15
CA SER A 60 3.65 -0.17 9.73
C SER A 60 4.44 -1.30 9.08
N LYS A 61 5.74 -1.06 8.87
CA LYS A 61 6.74 -2.03 8.40
C LYS A 61 7.20 -3.02 9.48
N ASN A 62 6.80 -2.88 10.74
CA ASN A 62 7.34 -3.73 11.82
C ASN A 62 6.69 -5.14 11.78
N ILE A 63 7.30 -6.05 11.01
CA ILE A 63 6.83 -7.42 10.82
C ILE A 63 6.66 -8.16 12.16
N PRO A 64 7.67 -8.25 13.05
CA PRO A 64 7.53 -8.97 14.32
C PRO A 64 6.33 -8.54 15.14
N LYS A 65 6.13 -7.22 15.26
CA LYS A 65 5.01 -6.63 16.01
C LYS A 65 3.68 -6.99 15.37
N ASN A 66 3.57 -6.88 14.05
CA ASN A 66 2.35 -7.19 13.32
C ASN A 66 1.96 -8.67 13.43
N ILE A 67 2.93 -9.57 13.26
CA ILE A 67 2.74 -11.03 13.41
C ILE A 67 2.28 -11.37 14.81
N SER A 68 3.00 -10.86 15.80
CA SER A 68 2.70 -11.16 17.20
C SER A 68 1.31 -10.68 17.59
N LYS A 69 0.95 -9.46 17.16
CA LYS A 69 -0.37 -8.89 17.43
C LYS A 69 -1.48 -9.76 16.86
N VAL A 70 -1.36 -10.19 15.60
CA VAL A 70 -2.42 -11.01 14.97
C VAL A 70 -2.50 -12.41 15.60
N ILE A 71 -1.37 -13.05 15.90
CA ILE A 71 -1.35 -14.36 16.56
C ILE A 71 -1.97 -14.26 17.96
N THR A 72 -1.52 -13.32 18.80
CA THR A 72 -2.05 -13.12 20.14
C THR A 72 -3.55 -12.83 20.11
N GLN A 73 -4.00 -11.97 19.20
CA GLN A 73 -5.42 -11.67 19.04
C GLN A 73 -6.23 -12.90 18.64
N GLN A 74 -5.70 -13.74 17.74
CA GLN A 74 -6.37 -14.95 17.30
C GLN A 74 -6.40 -16.04 18.39
N ILE A 75 -5.33 -16.15 19.20
CA ILE A 75 -5.32 -17.03 20.37
C ILE A 75 -6.41 -16.60 21.36
N LEU A 76 -6.47 -15.32 21.71
CA LEU A 76 -7.46 -14.81 22.68
C LEU A 76 -8.91 -14.91 22.18
N ARG A 77 -9.12 -15.03 20.86
CA ARG A 77 -10.43 -15.30 20.25
C ARG A 77 -10.77 -16.79 20.13
N GLY A 78 -9.86 -17.68 20.54
CA GLY A 78 -10.10 -19.13 20.56
C GLY A 78 -9.87 -19.85 19.23
N TYR A 79 -9.37 -19.19 18.18
CA TYR A 79 -9.13 -19.84 16.87
C TYR A 79 -8.15 -21.01 16.93
N TYR A 80 -7.32 -21.05 17.97
CA TYR A 80 -6.27 -22.05 18.16
C TYR A 80 -6.52 -23.00 19.33
N ASN A 81 -7.74 -23.08 19.87
CA ASN A 81 -8.06 -23.97 21.01
C ASN A 81 -7.61 -25.41 20.79
N HIS A 82 -7.78 -25.93 19.57
CA HIS A 82 -7.39 -27.29 19.18
C HIS A 82 -5.87 -27.54 19.19
N LEU A 83 -5.04 -26.48 19.21
CA LEU A 83 -3.58 -26.58 19.27
C LEU A 83 -3.03 -26.43 20.70
N ILE A 84 -3.87 -26.06 21.66
CA ILE A 84 -3.46 -25.85 23.05
C ILE A 84 -3.41 -27.19 23.77
N ARG A 85 -2.19 -27.75 23.89
CA ARG A 85 -1.94 -29.06 24.54
C ARG A 85 -1.58 -28.96 26.03
N CYS A 86 -1.25 -27.77 26.50
CA CYS A 86 -0.98 -27.50 27.92
C CYS A 86 -2.26 -27.00 28.63
N ASN A 87 -2.17 -26.73 29.94
CA ASN A 87 -3.32 -26.21 30.69
C ASN A 87 -3.80 -24.87 30.06
N PRO A 88 -5.06 -24.79 29.59
CA PRO A 88 -5.52 -23.61 28.86
C PRO A 88 -5.51 -22.34 29.71
N LYS A 89 -5.87 -22.43 31.01
CA LYS A 89 -5.93 -21.25 31.90
C LYS A 89 -4.55 -20.62 32.08
N THR A 90 -3.52 -21.44 32.32
CA THR A 90 -2.13 -20.95 32.44
C THR A 90 -1.61 -20.42 31.12
N PHE A 91 -1.91 -21.09 30.00
CA PHE A 91 -1.54 -20.62 28.67
C PHE A 91 -2.15 -19.26 28.35
N TYR A 92 -3.45 -19.06 28.58
CA TYR A 92 -4.08 -17.75 28.37
C TYR A 92 -3.50 -16.65 29.26
N SER A 93 -3.15 -16.97 30.51
CA SER A 93 -2.44 -16.05 31.40
C SER A 93 -1.06 -15.67 30.84
N PHE A 94 -0.31 -16.65 30.35
CA PHE A 94 0.98 -16.44 29.68
C PHE A 94 0.85 -15.54 28.45
N ILE A 95 -0.16 -15.76 27.61
CA ILE A 95 -0.41 -14.93 26.41
C ILE A 95 -0.81 -13.50 26.80
N LYS A 96 -1.66 -13.32 27.81
CA LYS A 96 -2.04 -11.99 28.32
C LYS A 96 -0.83 -11.21 28.86
N LYS A 97 0.08 -11.87 29.58
CA LYS A 97 1.34 -11.29 30.06
C LYS A 97 2.26 -10.88 28.91
N ASN A 98 2.34 -11.70 27.86
CA ASN A 98 3.25 -11.52 26.73
C ASN A 98 2.62 -10.87 25.49
N LYS A 99 1.46 -10.19 25.61
CA LYS A 99 0.72 -9.63 24.46
C LYS A 99 1.45 -8.52 23.70
N ASN A 100 2.42 -7.86 24.34
CA ASN A 100 3.07 -6.65 23.82
C ASN A 100 4.45 -6.96 23.20
N ILE A 101 4.48 -7.81 22.17
CA ILE A 101 5.72 -8.13 21.45
C ILE A 101 5.99 -7.02 20.42
N GLN A 102 7.03 -6.23 20.65
CA GLN A 102 7.34 -5.06 19.80
C GLN A 102 8.44 -5.31 18.77
N ASN A 103 9.29 -6.30 18.99
CA ASN A 103 10.47 -6.57 18.17
C ASN A 103 10.73 -8.09 18.05
N LEU A 104 11.66 -8.44 17.18
CA LEU A 104 12.03 -9.83 16.92
C LEU A 104 12.63 -10.51 18.15
N THR A 105 13.48 -9.83 18.91
CA THR A 105 14.13 -10.41 20.09
C THR A 105 13.11 -10.91 21.11
N THR A 106 12.07 -10.12 21.40
CA THR A 106 10.99 -10.52 22.30
C THR A 106 10.20 -11.69 21.74
N LEU A 107 9.94 -11.73 20.42
CA LEU A 107 9.26 -12.86 19.78
C LEU A 107 10.10 -14.15 19.91
N LEU A 108 11.40 -14.07 19.62
CA LEU A 108 12.31 -15.21 19.72
C LEU A 108 12.43 -15.74 21.14
N LYS A 109 12.36 -14.90 22.17
CA LYS A 109 12.36 -15.34 23.57
C LYS A 109 11.19 -16.29 23.88
N LEU A 110 10.03 -16.09 23.25
CA LEU A 110 8.84 -16.91 23.46
C LEU A 110 8.81 -18.16 22.56
N ILE A 111 9.49 -18.11 21.41
CA ILE A 111 9.60 -19.25 20.50
C ILE A 111 10.69 -20.22 20.98
N LYS A 112 11.80 -19.72 21.55
CA LYS A 112 12.90 -20.56 22.00
C LYS A 112 12.50 -21.43 23.21
N PRO A 113 13.07 -22.64 23.32
CA PRO A 113 12.90 -23.49 24.50
C PRO A 113 13.30 -22.76 25.78
N HIS A 114 12.58 -23.04 26.85
CA HIS A 114 12.86 -22.51 28.19
C HIS A 114 13.48 -23.59 29.07
N LYS A 115 14.36 -23.21 30.00
CA LYS A 115 15.05 -24.17 30.90
C LYS A 115 14.10 -24.85 31.88
N ASN A 116 13.13 -24.11 32.39
CA ASN A 116 12.08 -24.64 33.26
C ASN A 116 11.03 -25.38 32.40
N GLN A 117 10.76 -26.64 32.74
CA GLN A 117 9.85 -27.55 32.02
C GLN A 117 8.42 -27.01 31.91
N ASP A 118 7.86 -26.47 32.99
CA ASP A 118 6.49 -25.95 33.02
C ASP A 118 6.35 -24.77 32.05
N VAL A 119 7.32 -23.85 32.10
CA VAL A 119 7.36 -22.70 31.19
C VAL A 119 7.65 -23.15 29.76
N ASN A 120 8.49 -24.18 29.58
CA ASN A 120 8.81 -24.72 28.28
C ASN A 120 7.57 -25.28 27.57
N SER A 121 6.65 -25.92 28.31
CA SER A 121 5.37 -26.39 27.76
C SER A 121 4.52 -25.25 27.19
N LEU A 122 4.56 -24.06 27.81
CA LEU A 122 3.87 -22.86 27.33
C LEU A 122 4.55 -22.28 26.08
N HIS A 123 5.88 -22.25 26.07
CA HIS A 123 6.68 -21.81 24.93
C HIS A 123 6.49 -22.73 23.72
N GLU A 124 6.48 -24.04 23.94
CA GLU A 124 6.22 -25.04 22.90
C GLU A 124 4.82 -24.86 22.31
N CYS A 125 3.80 -24.69 23.16
CA CYS A 125 2.44 -24.44 22.69
C CYS A 125 2.36 -23.15 21.84
N PHE A 126 3.00 -22.07 22.29
CA PHE A 126 3.06 -20.83 21.52
C PHE A 126 3.82 -20.99 20.20
N ARG A 127 4.96 -21.69 20.19
CA ARG A 127 5.76 -22.01 19.00
C ARG A 127 4.94 -22.81 17.99
N ASN A 128 4.19 -23.82 18.42
CA ASN A 128 3.32 -24.63 17.57
C ASN A 128 2.23 -23.78 16.89
N ILE A 129 1.61 -22.87 17.64
CA ILE A 129 0.61 -21.95 17.09
C ILE A 129 1.25 -20.97 16.09
N CYS A 130 2.44 -20.44 16.41
CA CYS A 130 3.17 -19.56 15.50
C CYS A 130 3.50 -20.28 14.19
N TRP A 131 4.01 -21.50 14.26
CA TRP A 131 4.29 -22.32 13.09
C TRP A 131 3.04 -22.57 12.25
N TYR A 132 1.92 -22.93 12.90
CA TYR A 132 0.65 -23.16 12.22
C TYR A 132 0.17 -21.90 11.48
N PHE A 133 0.16 -20.74 12.16
CA PHE A 133 -0.20 -19.45 11.56
C PHE A 133 0.70 -19.12 10.37
N LEU A 134 2.02 -19.21 10.55
CA LEU A 134 3.02 -18.93 9.50
C LEU A 134 2.80 -19.85 8.28
N LYS A 135 2.48 -21.12 8.50
CA LYS A 135 2.29 -22.09 7.43
C LYS A 135 0.97 -21.90 6.68
N LYS A 136 -0.15 -21.70 7.38
CA LYS A 136 -1.50 -21.77 6.81
C LYS A 136 -2.17 -20.42 6.56
N GLN A 137 -1.95 -19.43 7.43
CA GLN A 137 -2.75 -18.20 7.47
C GLN A 137 -1.97 -16.96 7.03
N TYR A 138 -0.64 -16.99 7.17
CA TYR A 138 0.20 -15.82 6.96
C TYR A 138 0.11 -15.21 5.56
N VAL A 139 0.06 -16.05 4.51
CA VAL A 139 0.02 -15.58 3.12
C VAL A 139 -1.26 -14.78 2.89
N GLY A 140 -2.42 -15.35 3.25
CA GLY A 140 -3.70 -14.64 3.18
C GLY A 140 -3.70 -13.38 4.04
N TYR A 141 -3.13 -13.44 5.24
CA TYR A 141 -2.96 -12.26 6.09
C TYR A 141 -2.18 -11.15 5.39
N VAL A 142 -1.05 -11.43 4.73
CA VAL A 142 -0.23 -10.41 4.07
C VAL A 142 -0.99 -9.70 2.96
N PHE A 143 -1.64 -10.47 2.07
CA PHE A 143 -2.35 -9.89 0.92
C PHE A 143 -3.65 -9.19 1.32
N ASN A 144 -4.35 -9.66 2.35
CA ASN A 144 -5.60 -9.05 2.82
C ASN A 144 -5.39 -7.84 3.74
N SER A 145 -4.24 -7.75 4.41
CA SER A 145 -4.01 -6.72 5.44
C SER A 145 -3.60 -5.35 4.89
N LYS A 146 -3.45 -5.22 3.56
CA LYS A 146 -2.91 -4.02 2.90
C LYS A 146 -1.58 -3.62 3.55
N ILE A 147 -0.61 -4.53 3.55
CA ILE A 147 0.72 -4.32 4.14
C ILE A 147 1.65 -3.64 3.14
N LYS A 148 2.58 -2.81 3.65
CA LYS A 148 3.63 -2.20 2.82
C LYS A 148 4.69 -3.25 2.51
N ASP A 149 4.97 -3.45 1.22
CA ASP A 149 5.92 -4.44 0.71
C ASP A 149 5.61 -5.90 1.12
N PRO A 150 4.63 -6.54 0.46
CA PRO A 150 4.29 -7.95 0.68
C PRO A 150 5.48 -8.90 0.50
N GLN A 151 6.40 -8.60 -0.42
CA GLN A 151 7.51 -9.48 -0.76
C GLN A 151 8.48 -9.62 0.41
N TRP A 152 8.83 -8.52 1.04
CA TRP A 152 9.68 -8.53 2.24
C TRP A 152 9.04 -9.31 3.39
N HIS A 153 7.71 -9.19 3.53
CA HIS A 153 6.95 -9.98 4.51
C HIS A 153 6.98 -11.49 4.26
N LEU A 154 6.98 -11.93 2.99
CA LEU A 154 7.08 -13.34 2.62
C LEU A 154 8.49 -13.91 2.83
N GLN A 155 9.53 -13.13 2.53
CA GLN A 155 10.91 -13.50 2.86
C GLN A 155 11.09 -13.69 4.37
N TYR A 156 10.55 -12.75 5.15
CA TYR A 156 10.60 -12.80 6.60
C TYR A 156 9.87 -14.01 7.19
N ARG A 157 8.70 -14.36 6.64
CA ARG A 157 7.97 -15.59 6.99
C ARG A 157 8.83 -16.83 6.84
N ASN A 158 9.56 -16.94 5.73
CA ASN A 158 10.39 -18.11 5.47
C ASN A 158 11.53 -18.23 6.49
N ALA A 159 12.12 -17.10 6.92
CA ALA A 159 13.10 -17.09 8.00
C ALA A 159 12.49 -17.56 9.33
N LEU A 160 11.31 -17.03 9.71
CA LEU A 160 10.62 -17.46 10.93
C LEU A 160 10.19 -18.94 10.91
N LEU A 161 9.77 -19.46 9.76
CA LEU A 161 9.38 -20.86 9.61
C LEU A 161 10.55 -21.81 9.89
N LYS A 162 11.78 -21.45 9.49
CA LYS A 162 12.99 -22.23 9.82
C LYS A 162 13.21 -22.25 11.33
N ILE A 163 13.20 -21.07 11.96
CA ILE A 163 13.37 -20.94 13.41
C ILE A 163 12.33 -21.74 14.20
N CYS A 164 11.06 -21.72 13.77
CA CYS A 164 10.00 -22.46 14.46
C CYS A 164 10.09 -23.97 14.25
N ARG A 165 10.86 -24.45 13.26
CA ARG A 165 11.03 -25.89 12.95
C ARG A 165 12.26 -26.50 13.63
N GLU A 166 13.26 -25.70 13.97
CA GLU A 166 14.53 -26.15 14.55
C GLU A 166 14.44 -26.64 16.01
N PHE A 167 13.27 -26.52 16.66
CA PHE A 167 13.05 -26.89 18.07
C PHE A 167 11.76 -27.68 18.25
#